data_AF-A0A0K9G4U3-F1
#
_entry.id   AF-A0A0K9G4U3-F1
#
_cell.length_a   1.000
_cell.length_b   1.000
_cell.length_c   1.000
_cell.angle_alpha   90.00
_cell.angle_beta   90.00
_cell.angle_gamma   90.00
#
_symmetry.space_group_name_H-M   'P 1'
#
loop_
_entity.id
_entity.type
_entity.pdbx_description
1 polymer ?
#
loop_
_entity_poly.entity_id
_entity_poly.type
_entity_poly.pdbx_seq_one_letter_code
_entity_poly.pdbx_strand_id
1 'polypeptide(L)' 'MGGEDFSYYLQNKPGAFIFVGMGGEKSMYPHHHPKFDIDEEVIPDAIKLFIEIAKNYD' A
#
# COMPACT_ATOMS: atom_id res chain seq x y z
N MET A 1 -5.42 12.97 -6.86
CA MET A 1 -4.25 12.56 -6.04
C MET A 1 -4.25 13.42 -4.79
N GLY A 2 -4.18 12.78 -3.61
CA GLY A 2 -4.07 13.46 -2.31
C GLY A 2 -2.62 13.59 -1.86
N GLY A 3 -2.38 14.27 -0.75
CA GLY A 3 -1.08 14.29 -0.07
C GLY A 3 -0.95 13.11 0.89
N GLU A 4 0.28 12.62 1.05
CA GLU A 4 0.65 11.54 1.96
C GLU A 4 1.84 11.99 2.81
N ASP A 5 1.73 11.89 4.14
CA ASP A 5 2.73 12.43 5.05
C ASP A 5 4.01 11.59 5.09
N PHE A 6 3.98 10.38 4.53
CA PHE A 6 5.16 9.54 4.33
C PHE A 6 6.30 10.26 3.58
N SER A 7 5.94 11.25 2.75
CA SER A 7 6.88 12.14 2.06
C SER A 7 7.87 12.84 2.99
N TYR A 8 7.52 13.12 4.25
CA TYR A 8 8.45 13.71 5.22
C TYR A 8 9.58 12.75 5.63
N TYR A 9 9.33 11.44 5.68
CA TYR A 9 10.40 10.46 5.94
C TYR A 9 11.40 10.41 4.78
N LEU A 10 10.90 10.49 3.54
CA LEU A 10 11.72 10.45 2.32
C LEU A 10 12.62 11.68 2.14
N GLN A 11 12.35 12.78 2.85
CA GLN A 11 13.26 13.94 2.91
C GLN A 11 14.54 13.64 3.70
N ASN A 12 14.50 12.66 4.61
CA ASN A 12 15.57 12.41 5.59
C ASN A 12 16.34 11.11 5.32
N LYS A 13 15.70 10.11 4.68
CA LYS A 13 16.30 8.82 4.36
C LYS A 13 15.87 8.35 2.97
N PRO A 14 16.75 7.67 2.21
CA PRO A 14 16.32 6.91 1.04
C PRO A 14 15.23 5.92 1.43
N GLY A 15 14.13 5.92 0.68
CA GLY A 15 13.00 5.04 0.93
C GLY A 15 12.07 4.99 -0.27
N ALA A 16 11.07 4.12 -0.20
CA ALA A 16 10.08 3.92 -1.24
C ALA A 16 8.68 3.87 -0.63
N PHE A 17 7.71 4.46 -1.33
CA PHE A 17 6.29 4.30 -1.06
C PHE A 17 5.71 3.40 -2.17
N ILE A 18 5.00 2.34 -1.80
CA ILE A 18 4.54 1.31 -2.75
C ILE A 18 3.03 1.16 -2.62
N PHE A 19 2.34 1.16 -3.76
CA PHE A 19 0.93 0.79 -3.81
C PHE A 19 0.78 -0.70 -4.07
N VAL A 20 -0.01 -1.39 -3.26
CA VAL A 20 -0.47 -2.76 -3.52
C VAL A 20 -1.90 -2.66 -4.05
N GLY A 21 -2.13 -3.15 -5.26
CA GLY A 21 -3.46 -3.13 -5.86
C GLY A 21 -4.38 -4.06 -5.06
N MET A 22 -5.58 -3.58 -4.70
CA MET A 22 -6.53 -4.39 -3.94
C MET A 22 -7.37 -5.30 -4.85
N GLY A 23 -7.55 -4.96 -6.13
CA GLY A 23 -8.23 -5.82 -7.09
C GLY A 23 -9.73 -6.06 -6.79
N GLY A 24 -10.36 -6.83 -7.68
CA GLY A 24 -11.75 -7.29 -7.53
C GLY A 24 -12.83 -6.21 -7.73
N GLU A 25 -14.09 -6.66 -7.87
CA GLU A 25 -15.24 -5.75 -7.89
C GLU A 25 -15.47 -5.07 -6.53
N LYS A 26 -15.05 -5.72 -5.44
CA LYS A 26 -15.19 -5.21 -4.07
C LYS A 26 -14.43 -3.89 -3.86
N SER A 27 -13.24 -3.77 -4.44
CA SER A 27 -12.40 -2.56 -4.33
C SER A 27 -12.67 -1.52 -5.43
N MET A 28 -13.84 -1.54 -6.07
CA MET A 28 -14.15 -0.64 -7.21
C MET A 28 -14.32 0.83 -6.81
N TYR A 29 -14.66 1.11 -5.55
CA TYR A 29 -14.85 2.47 -5.07
C TYR A 29 -13.54 3.02 -4.49
N PRO A 30 -13.16 4.28 -4.81
CA PRO A 30 -11.89 4.84 -4.38
C PRO A 30 -11.86 5.12 -2.88
N HIS A 31 -10.65 5.33 -2.35
CA HIS A 31 -10.45 5.85 -0.99
C HIS A 31 -11.33 7.09 -0.74
N HIS A 32 -11.86 7.22 0.48
CA HIS A 32 -12.80 8.26 0.93
C HIS A 32 -14.22 8.22 0.36
N HIS A 33 -14.56 7.24 -0.50
CA HIS A 33 -15.94 7.03 -0.92
C HIS A 33 -16.76 6.30 0.17
N PRO A 34 -18.06 6.59 0.40
CA PRO A 34 -18.88 5.91 1.43
C PRO A 34 -19.07 4.40 1.22
N LYS A 35 -18.84 3.93 -0.01
CA LYS A 35 -18.87 2.51 -0.40
C LYS A 35 -17.47 1.93 -0.58
N PHE A 36 -16.43 2.61 -0.10
CA PHE A 36 -15.08 2.06 -0.10
C PHE A 36 -15.10 0.72 0.64
N ASP A 37 -14.49 -0.29 0.02
CA ASP A 37 -14.37 -1.62 0.56
C ASP A 37 -13.06 -2.24 0.05
N ILE A 38 -12.62 -3.29 0.74
CA ILE A 38 -11.32 -3.93 0.56
C ILE A 38 -11.52 -5.38 0.15
N ASP A 39 -10.85 -5.81 -0.92
CA ASP A 39 -10.64 -7.23 -1.22
C ASP A 39 -9.52 -7.80 -0.31
N GLU A 40 -9.94 -8.53 0.73
CA GLU A 40 -9.05 -9.05 1.77
C GLU A 40 -8.18 -10.22 1.27
N GLU A 41 -8.55 -10.85 0.16
CA GLU A 41 -7.79 -11.95 -0.44
C GLU A 41 -6.39 -11.52 -0.91
N VAL A 42 -6.17 -10.21 -1.10
CA VAL A 42 -4.89 -9.64 -1.55
C VAL A 42 -3.98 -9.20 -0.39
N ILE A 43 -4.47 -9.18 0.85
CA ILE A 43 -3.66 -8.83 2.04
C ILE A 43 -2.41 -9.73 2.18
N PRO A 44 -2.48 -11.07 1.96
CA PRO A 44 -1.29 -11.92 2.01
C PRO A 44 -0.17 -11.51 1.06
N ASP A 45 -0.49 -10.94 -0.12
CA ASP A 45 0.51 -10.45 -1.07
C ASP A 45 1.25 -9.22 -0.53
N ALA A 46 0.54 -8.29 0.11
CA ALA A 46 1.15 -7.14 0.79
C ALA A 46 2.09 -7.60 1.92
N ILE A 47 1.66 -8.57 2.73
CA ILE A 47 2.50 -9.14 3.81
C ILE A 47 3.76 -9.76 3.22
N LYS A 48 3.63 -10.58 2.18
CA LYS A 48 4.75 -11.22 1.51
C LYS A 48 5.74 -10.21 0.94
N LEU A 49 5.24 -9.12 0.33
CA LEU A 49 6.06 -8.01 -0.15
C LEU A 49 6.92 -7.43 0.98
N PHE A 50 6.33 -7.08 2.13
CA PHE A 50 7.06 -6.53 3.27
C PHE A 50 8.07 -7.52 3.87
N ILE A 51 7.72 -8.80 3.96
CA ILE A 51 8.64 -9.85 4.43
C ILE A 51 9.86 -9.94 3.51
N GLU A 52 9.66 -9.98 2.19
CA GLU A 52 10.77 -10.09 1.25
C GLU A 52 11.62 -8.80 1.22
N ILE A 53 11.02 -7.61 1.38
CA ILE A 53 11.79 -6.37 1.56
C ILE A 53 12.68 -6.48 2.79
N ALA A 54 12.13 -6.87 3.94
CA ALA A 54 12.89 -6.97 5.19
C ALA A 54 14.00 -8.03 5.14
N LYS A 55 13.76 -9.17 4.48
CA LYS A 55 14.75 -10.25 4.34
C LYS A 55 15.91 -9.91 3.41
N ASN A 56 15.69 -9.05 2.42
CA ASN A 56 16.68 -8.69 1.40
C ASN A 56 17.17 -7.23 1.56
N TYR A 57 16.96 -6.62 2.73
CA TYR A 57 17.47 -5.30 3.07
C TYR A 57 18.86 -5.47 3.71
N ASP A 58 19.90 -5.21 2.92
CA ASP A 58 21.30 -5.20 3.36
C ASP A 58 21.66 -3.92 4.16
#